data_AF-A0A438GF33-F1
#
_entry.id   AF-A0A438GF33-F1
#
_cell.length_a   1.000
_cell.length_b   1.000
_cell.length_c   1.000
_cell.angle_alpha   90.00
_cell.angle_beta   90.00
_cell.angle_gamma   90.00
#
_symmetry.space_group_name_H-M   'P 1'
#
loop_
_entity.id
_entity.type
_entity.pdbx_description
1 polymer ?
#
loop_
_entity_poly.entity_id
_entity_poly.type
_entity_poly.pdbx_seq_one_letter_code
_entity_poly.pdbx_strand_id
1 'polypeptide(L)'
;MKCLNGWSNKSFTMLLELLKETFPEGETLPSNYYEAKKILCDLGLHYIKIDACPSDCMLYSKVHAKANECVVCGVSRWKSSDDHSTDEFTNSAKKKKIPAKVLRYFPLKPRLQRLYMSSKTASHMKWHVDGRMEGEMMRHPVDSLAWKNFDNVHPSFALELRNVRLGLASDGFNPFGNMSIFIQHVACGSYSIPPWMCMKQTFFMLSLLILGPTAPGNDIDIYLQPLIDELNDLWDVGVQTYDASTKQNFCMRAAILWTINDFPAYANLSGWSTKGKFACPICNKDCSSFQLQNGRKCCYMGHRRFLPIDHRFRRDKKSFDGNEEHRAAPKQLSGEDVLHQLDGMEHITLGKT
;
A
#
# COMPACT_ATOMS: atom_id res chain seq x y z
N MET A 1 -6.11 -21.15 -13.79
CA MET A 1 -7.19 -21.55 -14.73
C MET A 1 -8.31 -20.52 -14.77
N LYS A 2 -9.23 -20.46 -13.79
CA LYS A 2 -10.42 -19.60 -13.90
C LYS A 2 -10.12 -18.13 -14.24
N CYS A 3 -9.31 -17.45 -13.43
CA CYS A 3 -9.01 -16.03 -13.64
C CYS A 3 -8.15 -15.78 -14.88
N LEU A 4 -7.10 -16.56 -15.08
CA LEU A 4 -6.18 -16.41 -16.22
C LEU A 4 -6.86 -16.67 -17.57
N ASN A 5 -7.82 -17.59 -17.61
CA ASN A 5 -8.49 -18.00 -18.85
C ASN A 5 -9.91 -17.42 -18.98
N GLY A 6 -10.31 -16.51 -18.09
CA GLY A 6 -11.62 -15.85 -18.16
C GLY A 6 -12.83 -16.78 -17.99
N TRP A 7 -12.70 -17.91 -17.29
CA TRP A 7 -13.81 -18.87 -17.18
C TRP A 7 -14.96 -18.31 -16.36
N SER A 8 -16.18 -18.54 -16.87
CA SER A 8 -17.42 -18.23 -16.15
C SER A 8 -17.53 -19.08 -14.88
N ASN A 9 -18.29 -18.60 -13.89
CA ASN A 9 -18.51 -19.37 -12.66
C ASN A 9 -19.21 -20.71 -12.96
N LYS A 10 -20.10 -20.72 -13.96
CA LYS A 10 -20.79 -21.93 -14.43
C LYS A 10 -19.80 -22.93 -15.04
N SER A 11 -18.96 -22.50 -15.97
CA SER A 11 -17.95 -23.36 -16.60
C SER A 11 -16.96 -23.94 -15.59
N PHE A 12 -16.50 -23.14 -14.62
CA PHE A 12 -15.62 -23.63 -13.57
C PHE A 12 -16.31 -24.62 -12.63
N THR A 13 -17.61 -24.42 -12.35
CA THR A 13 -18.41 -25.37 -11.55
C THR A 13 -18.57 -26.70 -12.29
N MET A 14 -18.89 -26.68 -13.58
CA MET A 14 -18.97 -27.89 -14.41
C MET A 14 -17.64 -28.64 -14.47
N LEU A 15 -16.50 -27.94 -14.49
CA LEU A 15 -15.19 -28.60 -14.38
C LEU A 15 -15.04 -29.30 -13.03
N LEU A 16 -15.38 -28.63 -11.93
CA LEU A 16 -15.25 -29.22 -10.59
C LEU A 16 -16.13 -30.47 -10.44
N GLU A 17 -17.37 -30.41 -10.92
CA GLU A 17 -18.29 -31.55 -10.95
C GLU A 17 -17.68 -32.73 -11.73
N LEU A 18 -17.19 -32.49 -12.96
CA LEU A 18 -16.53 -33.51 -13.77
C LEU A 18 -15.31 -34.12 -13.07
N LEU A 19 -14.46 -33.29 -12.46
CA LEU A 19 -13.27 -33.76 -11.74
C LEU A 19 -13.65 -34.63 -10.53
N LYS A 20 -14.70 -34.24 -9.78
CA LYS A 20 -15.19 -35.02 -8.64
C LYS A 20 -15.75 -36.37 -9.06
N GLU A 21 -16.46 -36.45 -10.20
CA GLU A 21 -16.96 -37.72 -10.74
C GLU A 21 -15.84 -38.63 -11.26
N THR A 22 -14.72 -38.06 -11.70
CA THR A 22 -13.60 -38.81 -12.27
C THR A 22 -12.60 -39.29 -11.22
N PHE A 23 -12.46 -38.57 -10.09
CA PHE A 23 -11.48 -38.92 -9.06
C PHE A 23 -11.98 -40.01 -8.10
N PRO A 24 -11.05 -40.78 -7.48
CA PRO A 24 -11.40 -41.82 -6.52
C PRO A 24 -12.17 -41.29 -5.31
N GLU A 25 -12.91 -42.19 -4.64
CA GLU A 25 -13.54 -41.90 -3.35
C GLU A 25 -12.51 -41.39 -2.33
N GLY A 26 -12.87 -40.34 -1.58
CA GLY A 26 -11.99 -39.66 -0.62
C GLY A 26 -11.33 -38.38 -1.13
N GLU A 27 -11.68 -37.90 -2.32
CA GLU A 27 -11.26 -36.59 -2.82
C GLU A 27 -11.79 -35.43 -1.95
N THR A 28 -11.06 -34.29 -1.95
CA THR A 28 -11.39 -33.12 -1.11
C THR A 28 -11.61 -31.85 -1.94
N LEU A 29 -11.94 -31.99 -3.23
CA LEU A 29 -12.21 -30.85 -4.11
C LEU A 29 -13.55 -30.20 -3.74
N PRO A 30 -13.64 -28.87 -3.89
CA PRO A 30 -14.90 -28.18 -3.72
C PRO A 30 -15.92 -28.65 -4.76
N SER A 31 -17.17 -28.81 -4.34
CA SER A 31 -18.28 -29.24 -5.21
C SER A 31 -18.67 -28.22 -6.27
N ASN A 32 -18.36 -26.94 -6.06
CA ASN A 32 -18.69 -25.86 -6.99
C ASN A 32 -17.82 -24.63 -6.72
N TYR A 33 -18.01 -23.59 -7.55
CA TYR A 33 -17.29 -22.33 -7.39
C TYR A 33 -17.51 -21.65 -6.03
N TYR A 34 -18.70 -21.76 -5.44
CA TYR A 34 -19.00 -21.14 -4.15
C TYR A 34 -18.21 -21.78 -3.01
N GLU A 35 -18.18 -23.12 -2.95
CA GLU A 35 -17.35 -23.85 -1.97
C GLU A 35 -15.86 -23.59 -2.19
N ALA A 36 -15.40 -23.55 -3.44
CA ALA A 36 -14.02 -23.18 -3.76
C ALA A 36 -13.67 -21.77 -3.24
N LYS A 37 -14.60 -20.82 -3.40
CA LYS A 37 -14.45 -19.47 -2.88
C LYS A 37 -14.45 -19.43 -1.36
N LYS A 38 -15.26 -20.26 -0.69
CA LYS A 38 -15.30 -20.37 0.78
C LYS A 38 -13.95 -20.87 1.32
N ILE A 39 -13.37 -21.90 0.70
CA ILE A 39 -12.02 -22.37 1.03
C ILE A 39 -11.00 -21.24 0.89
N LEU A 40 -11.05 -20.45 -0.18
CA LEU A 40 -10.16 -19.28 -0.33
C LEU A 40 -10.36 -18.24 0.78
N CYS A 41 -11.60 -18.04 1.24
CA CYS A 41 -11.90 -17.15 2.35
C CYS A 41 -11.30 -17.64 3.67
N ASP A 42 -11.45 -18.95 3.95
CA ASP A 42 -10.93 -19.62 5.14
C ASP A 42 -9.39 -19.62 5.17
N LEU A 43 -8.76 -19.65 3.99
CA LEU A 43 -7.31 -19.46 3.83
C LEU A 43 -6.85 -18.00 3.93
N GLY A 44 -7.71 -17.08 4.35
CA GLY A 44 -7.38 -15.67 4.56
C GLY A 44 -7.15 -14.86 3.28
N LEU A 45 -7.51 -15.40 2.10
CA LEU A 45 -7.40 -14.71 0.81
C LEU A 45 -8.64 -13.90 0.46
N HIS A 46 -9.60 -13.78 1.37
CA HIS A 46 -10.75 -12.89 1.18
C HIS A 46 -10.33 -11.42 1.26
N TYR A 47 -11.26 -10.56 0.86
CA TYR A 47 -11.19 -9.13 1.09
C TYR A 47 -12.44 -8.68 1.82
N ILE A 48 -12.30 -7.65 2.63
CA ILE A 48 -13.37 -6.98 3.35
C ILE A 48 -13.87 -5.83 2.48
N LYS A 49 -15.18 -5.72 2.33
CA LYS A 49 -15.81 -4.57 1.67
C LYS A 49 -16.14 -3.54 2.74
N ILE A 50 -15.61 -2.34 2.57
CA ILE A 50 -15.89 -1.21 3.44
C ILE A 50 -16.52 -0.13 2.57
N ASP A 51 -17.73 0.30 2.91
CA ASP A 51 -18.40 1.36 2.16
C ASP A 51 -17.69 2.68 2.43
N ALA A 52 -17.61 3.55 1.43
CA ALA A 52 -16.97 4.85 1.52
C ALA A 52 -17.94 5.97 1.13
N CYS A 53 -17.72 7.16 1.67
CA CYS A 53 -18.42 8.35 1.23
C CYS A 53 -18.13 8.61 -0.27
N PRO A 54 -19.14 8.93 -1.10
CA PRO A 54 -18.89 9.33 -2.50
C PRO A 54 -17.91 10.49 -2.64
N SER A 55 -17.95 11.41 -1.68
CA SER A 55 -17.05 12.56 -1.54
C SER A 55 -15.75 12.23 -0.81
N ASP A 56 -15.39 10.97 -0.60
CA ASP A 56 -14.10 10.58 0.00
C ASP A 56 -13.84 11.10 1.43
N CYS A 57 -14.85 11.59 2.15
CA CYS A 57 -14.68 12.17 3.50
C CYS A 57 -14.51 11.14 4.63
N MET A 58 -15.02 9.92 4.47
CA MET A 58 -14.99 8.89 5.52
C MET A 58 -15.25 7.48 4.98
N LEU A 59 -14.84 6.48 5.76
CA LEU A 59 -15.29 5.09 5.63
C LEU A 59 -16.47 4.82 6.58
N TYR A 60 -17.46 4.07 6.11
CA TYR A 60 -18.55 3.55 6.94
C TYR A 60 -18.07 2.30 7.70
N SER A 61 -17.15 2.51 8.64
CA SER A 61 -16.54 1.47 9.48
C SER A 61 -16.59 1.88 10.96
N LYS A 62 -16.24 0.95 11.86
CA LYS A 62 -16.21 1.17 13.33
C LYS A 62 -17.49 1.87 13.83
N VAL A 63 -17.38 3.05 14.42
CA VAL A 63 -18.50 3.85 14.97
C VAL A 63 -19.50 4.31 13.91
N HIS A 64 -19.08 4.43 12.65
CA HIS A 64 -19.93 4.88 11.54
C HIS A 64 -20.47 3.73 10.68
N ALA A 65 -20.27 2.46 11.07
CA ALA A 65 -20.67 1.30 10.28
C ALA A 65 -22.18 1.25 9.95
N LYS A 66 -23.02 1.83 10.82
CA LYS A 66 -24.49 1.87 10.67
C LYS A 66 -25.02 3.19 10.11
N ALA A 67 -24.16 4.17 9.82
CA ALA A 67 -24.60 5.43 9.26
C ALA A 67 -25.15 5.24 7.83
N ASN A 68 -26.18 6.02 7.50
CA ASN A 68 -26.78 6.06 6.15
C ASN A 68 -26.29 7.23 5.32
N GLU A 69 -25.68 8.22 5.97
CA GLU A 69 -25.18 9.48 5.39
C GLU A 69 -23.83 9.79 6.00
N CYS A 70 -23.01 10.55 5.26
CA CYS A 70 -21.70 10.97 5.71
C CYS A 70 -21.84 12.01 6.82
N VAL A 71 -21.17 11.80 7.95
CA VAL A 71 -21.21 12.74 9.08
C VAL A 71 -20.45 14.05 8.80
N VAL A 72 -19.63 14.08 7.75
CA VAL A 72 -18.81 15.24 7.35
C VAL A 72 -19.54 16.10 6.31
N CYS A 73 -20.00 15.49 5.21
CA CYS A 73 -20.60 16.23 4.09
C CYS A 73 -22.11 15.99 3.89
N GLY A 74 -22.75 15.13 4.67
CA GLY A 74 -24.18 14.81 4.56
C GLY A 74 -24.57 13.94 3.36
N VAL A 75 -23.62 13.59 2.47
CA VAL A 75 -23.92 12.77 1.27
C VAL A 75 -24.35 11.36 1.66
N SER A 76 -25.40 10.86 1.00
CA SER A 76 -25.92 9.51 1.17
C SER A 76 -24.85 8.43 0.90
N ARG A 77 -24.84 7.39 1.74
CA ARG A 77 -24.07 6.15 1.53
C ARG A 77 -24.51 5.38 0.29
N TRP A 78 -25.77 5.50 -0.08
CA TRP A 78 -26.45 4.65 -1.05
C TRP A 78 -26.60 5.34 -2.41
N LYS A 79 -26.55 4.56 -3.49
CA LYS A 79 -26.88 5.06 -4.83
C LYS A 79 -28.35 5.49 -4.92
N SER A 80 -28.64 6.50 -5.73
CA SER A 80 -30.01 6.90 -6.08
C SER A 80 -30.69 5.80 -6.89
N SER A 81 -32.03 5.71 -6.79
CA SER A 81 -32.80 4.65 -7.45
C SER A 81 -32.84 4.76 -8.98
N ASP A 82 -32.44 5.90 -9.53
CA ASP A 82 -32.61 6.22 -10.95
C ASP A 82 -31.46 5.69 -11.82
N ASP A 83 -30.40 5.15 -11.19
CA ASP A 83 -29.23 4.52 -11.85
C ASP A 83 -29.48 3.07 -12.31
N HIS A 84 -30.71 2.56 -12.16
CA HIS A 84 -31.10 1.21 -12.57
C HIS A 84 -32.21 1.24 -13.62
N SER A 85 -31.79 1.22 -14.89
CA SER A 85 -32.67 0.81 -15.99
C SER A 85 -33.17 -0.62 -15.77
N THR A 86 -34.50 -0.72 -15.65
CA THR A 86 -35.37 -1.86 -15.99
C THR A 86 -34.95 -3.24 -15.48
N ASP A 87 -35.58 -3.66 -14.38
CA ASP A 87 -36.08 -5.02 -14.27
C ASP A 87 -37.52 -4.94 -13.75
N GLU A 88 -38.46 -4.73 -14.68
CA GLU A 88 -39.90 -4.63 -14.47
C GLU A 88 -40.53 -6.00 -14.17
N PHE A 89 -39.93 -6.86 -13.35
CA PHE A 89 -40.58 -8.09 -12.90
C PHE A 89 -40.09 -8.47 -11.51
N THR A 90 -40.60 -7.77 -10.49
CA THR A 90 -40.98 -8.34 -9.17
C THR A 90 -41.42 -7.20 -8.25
N ASN A 91 -42.74 -7.00 -8.19
CA ASN A 91 -43.34 -6.27 -7.08
C ASN A 91 -43.08 -7.06 -5.78
N SER A 92 -42.63 -6.37 -4.73
CA SER A 92 -42.35 -6.88 -3.37
C SER A 92 -40.99 -7.60 -3.15
N ALA A 93 -39.91 -6.81 -3.05
CA ALA A 93 -38.81 -7.08 -2.13
C ALA A 93 -38.15 -5.74 -1.78
N LYS A 94 -37.77 -5.51 -0.51
CA LYS A 94 -37.01 -4.32 -0.07
C LYS A 94 -35.90 -4.04 -1.08
N LYS A 95 -35.98 -2.93 -1.84
CA LYS A 95 -34.95 -2.53 -2.81
C LYS A 95 -33.59 -2.65 -2.14
N LYS A 96 -32.73 -3.55 -2.64
CA LYS A 96 -31.43 -3.83 -2.04
C LYS A 96 -30.60 -2.54 -2.11
N LYS A 97 -30.31 -1.94 -0.95
CA LYS A 97 -29.50 -0.72 -0.90
C LYS A 97 -28.09 -1.04 -1.38
N ILE A 98 -27.64 -0.38 -2.44
CA ILE A 98 -26.31 -0.56 -3.02
C ILE A 98 -25.45 0.63 -2.59
N PRO A 99 -24.28 0.39 -1.96
CA PRO A 99 -23.38 1.46 -1.59
C PRO A 99 -22.85 2.18 -2.82
N ALA A 100 -22.74 3.51 -2.74
CA ALA A 100 -22.28 4.34 -3.83
C ALA A 100 -20.79 4.15 -4.12
N LYS A 101 -19.96 3.94 -3.08
CA LYS A 101 -18.52 3.68 -3.19
C LYS A 101 -18.08 2.61 -2.20
N VAL A 102 -17.14 1.76 -2.62
CA VAL A 102 -16.65 0.61 -1.83
C VAL A 102 -15.14 0.52 -1.94
N LEU A 103 -14.46 0.54 -0.79
CA LEU A 103 -13.09 0.09 -0.60
C LEU A 103 -13.06 -1.43 -0.48
N ARG A 104 -12.14 -2.09 -1.19
CA ARG A 104 -11.79 -3.49 -0.92
C ARG A 104 -10.47 -3.51 -0.14
N TYR A 105 -10.56 -3.93 1.11
CA TYR A 105 -9.42 -4.06 2.01
C TYR A 105 -9.02 -5.53 2.13
N PHE A 106 -7.73 -5.80 2.04
CA PHE A 106 -7.13 -7.12 2.02
C PHE A 106 -6.21 -7.23 3.26
N PRO A 107 -6.67 -7.84 4.35
CA PRO A 107 -5.91 -7.90 5.61
C PRO A 107 -4.51 -8.52 5.47
N LEU A 108 -3.49 -7.86 6.01
CA LEU A 108 -2.10 -8.29 5.97
C LEU A 108 -1.82 -9.49 6.88
N LYS A 109 -2.31 -9.50 8.12
CA LYS A 109 -2.02 -10.55 9.12
C LYS A 109 -2.19 -11.97 8.58
N PRO A 110 -3.35 -12.36 8.02
CA PRO A 110 -3.52 -13.72 7.50
C PRO A 110 -2.61 -14.02 6.31
N ARG A 111 -2.29 -13.01 5.48
CA ARG A 111 -1.40 -13.17 4.32
C ARG A 111 0.06 -13.36 4.76
N LEU A 112 0.48 -12.65 5.80
CA LEU A 112 1.80 -12.80 6.41
C LEU A 112 1.94 -14.14 7.14
N GLN A 113 0.94 -14.55 7.93
CA GLN A 113 0.92 -15.87 8.59
C GLN A 113 1.03 -17.00 7.56
N ARG A 114 0.43 -16.84 6.38
CA ARG A 114 0.51 -17.82 5.30
C ARG A 114 1.91 -18.03 4.76
N LEU A 115 2.80 -17.03 4.81
CA LEU A 115 4.20 -17.19 4.43
C LEU A 115 4.90 -18.22 5.31
N TYR A 116 4.43 -18.41 6.55
CA TYR A 116 4.95 -19.37 7.52
C TYR A 116 4.28 -20.75 7.49
N MET A 117 3.18 -20.94 6.76
CA MET A 117 2.43 -22.20 6.71
C MET A 117 3.12 -23.31 5.90
N SER A 118 4.01 -22.95 4.97
CA SER A 118 4.81 -23.92 4.22
C SER A 118 6.23 -23.93 4.77
N SER A 119 6.74 -25.11 5.15
CA SER A 119 8.11 -25.25 5.67
C SER A 119 9.16 -24.67 4.71
N LYS A 120 8.94 -24.80 3.39
CA LYS A 120 9.83 -24.25 2.36
C LYS A 120 9.80 -22.71 2.30
N THR A 121 8.63 -22.09 2.38
CA THR A 121 8.54 -20.62 2.37
C THR A 121 8.99 -20.05 3.71
N ALA A 122 8.63 -20.70 4.81
CA ALA A 122 8.97 -20.28 6.16
C ALA A 122 10.49 -20.28 6.40
N SER A 123 11.22 -21.27 5.90
CA SER A 123 12.68 -21.29 6.01
C SER A 123 13.33 -20.10 5.28
N HIS A 124 12.75 -19.66 4.18
CA HIS A 124 13.20 -18.47 3.44
C HIS A 124 12.89 -17.16 4.15
N MET A 125 11.95 -17.10 5.10
CA MET A 125 11.64 -15.87 5.84
C MET A 125 12.79 -15.41 6.74
N LYS A 126 13.73 -16.31 7.07
CA LYS A 126 14.97 -16.01 7.81
C LYS A 126 16.18 -15.81 6.91
N TRP A 127 16.00 -15.80 5.58
CA TRP A 127 17.10 -15.73 4.62
C TRP A 127 18.00 -14.51 4.83
N HIS A 128 17.42 -13.38 5.24
CA HIS A 128 18.15 -12.14 5.51
C HIS A 128 19.22 -12.28 6.61
N VAL A 129 19.16 -13.35 7.42
CA VAL A 129 20.20 -13.74 8.37
C VAL A 129 20.95 -14.99 7.87
N ASP A 130 20.22 -16.07 7.59
CA ASP A 130 20.82 -17.40 7.38
C ASP A 130 21.51 -17.56 6.01
N GLY A 131 21.05 -16.82 5.00
CA GLY A 131 21.49 -16.98 3.60
C GLY A 131 22.16 -15.75 3.01
N ARG A 132 22.46 -14.76 3.85
CA ARG A 132 23.08 -13.51 3.45
C ARG A 132 24.58 -13.72 3.24
N MET A 133 25.08 -13.27 2.09
CA MET A 133 26.52 -13.18 1.84
C MET A 133 26.97 -11.76 2.17
N GLU A 134 27.87 -11.61 3.14
CA GLU A 134 28.47 -10.32 3.44
C GLU A 134 29.48 -9.94 2.35
N GLY A 135 29.42 -8.70 1.89
CA GLY A 135 30.30 -8.16 0.87
C GLY A 135 30.09 -6.65 0.70
N GLU A 136 30.93 -6.04 -0.13
CA GLU A 136 30.93 -4.58 -0.34
C GLU A 136 29.75 -4.09 -1.20
N MET A 137 29.16 -4.98 -2.01
CA MET A 137 28.06 -4.63 -2.91
C MET A 137 26.69 -4.91 -2.27
N MET A 138 25.76 -3.96 -2.40
CA MET A 138 24.36 -4.19 -2.05
C MET A 138 23.73 -5.20 -3.02
N ARG A 139 23.20 -6.30 -2.49
CA ARG A 139 22.53 -7.36 -3.27
C ARG A 139 21.06 -7.49 -2.93
N HIS A 140 20.71 -7.08 -1.72
CA HIS A 140 19.36 -7.16 -1.21
C HIS A 140 19.11 -5.97 -0.26
N PRO A 141 17.86 -5.49 -0.12
CA PRO A 141 17.53 -4.41 0.81
C PRO A 141 18.05 -4.54 2.26
N VAL A 142 18.35 -5.76 2.72
CA VAL A 142 19.02 -6.04 4.02
C VAL A 142 20.43 -5.43 4.12
N ASP A 143 21.10 -5.22 2.98
CA ASP A 143 22.44 -4.62 2.94
C ASP A 143 22.42 -3.10 3.13
N SER A 144 21.24 -2.48 3.04
CA SER A 144 21.08 -1.04 3.11
C SER A 144 21.38 -0.47 4.49
N LEU A 145 21.86 0.77 4.53
CA LEU A 145 22.02 1.52 5.77
C LEU A 145 20.68 1.73 6.49
N ALA A 146 19.58 1.83 5.75
CA ALA A 146 18.24 1.97 6.32
C ALA A 146 17.85 0.75 7.17
N TRP A 147 18.10 -0.46 6.66
CA TRP A 147 17.84 -1.70 7.40
C TRP A 147 18.72 -1.78 8.66
N LYS A 148 20.03 -1.53 8.52
CA LYS A 148 20.97 -1.56 9.65
C LYS A 148 20.59 -0.55 10.73
N ASN A 149 20.23 0.67 10.32
CA ASN A 149 19.77 1.71 11.24
C ASN A 149 18.47 1.28 11.94
N PHE A 150 17.52 0.72 11.21
CA PHE A 150 16.27 0.23 11.79
C PHE A 150 16.51 -0.85 12.85
N ASP A 151 17.38 -1.82 12.57
CA ASP A 151 17.71 -2.89 13.53
C ASP A 151 18.42 -2.34 14.78
N ASN A 152 19.27 -1.32 14.62
CA ASN A 152 19.94 -0.65 15.74
C ASN A 152 18.96 0.15 16.62
N VAL A 153 17.98 0.82 16.02
CA VAL A 153 16.96 1.60 16.74
C VAL A 153 15.92 0.69 17.39
N HIS A 154 15.64 -0.47 16.79
CA HIS A 154 14.60 -1.40 17.24
C HIS A 154 15.17 -2.82 17.50
N PRO A 155 16.08 -2.99 18.47
CA PRO A 155 16.73 -4.27 18.72
C PRO A 155 15.73 -5.36 19.14
N SER A 156 14.68 -5.01 19.88
CA SER A 156 13.62 -5.96 20.27
C SER A 156 12.86 -6.53 19.07
N PHE A 157 12.73 -5.76 17.98
CA PHE A 157 12.16 -6.24 16.74
C PHE A 157 13.17 -7.11 15.99
N ALA A 158 14.44 -6.69 15.91
CA ALA A 158 15.48 -7.39 15.17
C ALA A 158 15.88 -8.75 15.79
N LEU A 159 15.74 -8.91 17.11
CA LEU A 159 16.03 -10.15 17.83
C LEU A 159 15.17 -11.33 17.37
N GLU A 160 13.92 -11.09 17.00
CA GLU A 160 13.06 -12.12 16.42
C GLU A 160 13.23 -12.12 14.90
N LEU A 161 14.03 -13.07 14.41
CA LEU A 161 14.41 -13.20 13.00
C LEU A 161 13.21 -13.49 12.07
N ARG A 162 12.08 -13.93 12.62
CA ARG A 162 10.85 -14.18 11.85
C ARG A 162 9.96 -12.94 11.75
N ASN A 163 10.38 -11.79 12.30
CA ASN A 163 9.65 -10.55 12.09
C ASN A 163 9.78 -10.10 10.62
N VAL A 164 8.70 -9.48 10.12
CA VAL A 164 8.57 -9.18 8.69
C VAL A 164 8.86 -7.72 8.42
N ARG A 165 9.77 -7.45 7.50
CA ARG A 165 10.02 -6.09 7.01
C ARG A 165 9.39 -5.90 5.64
N LEU A 166 8.57 -4.87 5.52
CA LEU A 166 7.70 -4.62 4.37
C LEU A 166 8.15 -3.39 3.59
N GLY A 167 7.98 -3.47 2.27
CA GLY A 167 7.90 -2.30 1.40
C GLY A 167 6.46 -2.06 1.02
N LEU A 168 6.01 -0.82 1.09
CA LEU A 168 4.67 -0.42 0.63
C LEU A 168 4.80 0.31 -0.71
N ALA A 169 3.95 -0.01 -1.66
CA ALA A 169 3.88 0.68 -2.94
C ALA A 169 2.44 1.10 -3.20
N SER A 170 2.25 2.30 -3.74
CA SER A 170 0.95 2.73 -4.25
C SER A 170 1.08 3.30 -5.63
N ASP A 171 0.14 2.93 -6.50
CA ASP A 171 0.05 3.47 -7.84
C ASP A 171 -1.40 3.42 -8.32
N GLY A 172 -1.70 4.27 -9.29
CA GLY A 172 -3.00 4.38 -9.93
C GLY A 172 -2.95 3.90 -11.37
N PHE A 173 -3.87 3.03 -11.77
CA PHE A 173 -3.96 2.58 -13.16
C PHE A 173 -5.39 2.50 -13.65
N ASN A 174 -5.55 2.56 -14.96
CA ASN A 174 -6.83 2.39 -15.63
C ASN A 174 -6.86 1.05 -16.39
N PRO A 175 -7.57 0.02 -15.89
CA PRO A 175 -7.58 -1.31 -16.49
C PRO A 175 -8.27 -1.38 -17.86
N PHE A 176 -9.13 -0.43 -18.22
CA PHE A 176 -9.99 -0.52 -19.40
C PHE A 176 -9.63 0.49 -20.50
N GLY A 177 -8.59 1.32 -20.32
CA GLY A 177 -8.13 2.31 -21.30
C GLY A 177 -9.08 3.49 -21.57
N ASN A 178 -10.38 3.36 -21.28
CA ASN A 178 -11.42 4.32 -21.68
C ASN A 178 -11.67 5.46 -20.66
N MET A 179 -10.71 5.73 -19.77
CA MET A 179 -10.79 6.70 -18.65
C MET A 179 -12.04 6.64 -17.74
N SER A 180 -12.90 5.63 -17.89
CA SER A 180 -14.17 5.54 -17.16
C SER A 180 -14.01 5.07 -15.71
N ILE A 181 -12.91 4.37 -15.42
CA ILE A 181 -12.62 3.81 -14.09
C ILE A 181 -11.14 4.00 -13.80
N PHE A 182 -10.84 4.65 -12.68
CA PHE A 182 -9.52 4.73 -12.10
C PHE A 182 -9.42 3.77 -10.91
N ILE A 183 -8.33 3.02 -10.84
CA ILE A 183 -8.05 2.11 -9.74
C ILE A 183 -6.79 2.60 -9.03
N GLN A 184 -6.95 3.03 -7.78
CA GLN A 184 -5.80 3.19 -6.89
C GLN A 184 -5.61 1.89 -6.11
N HIS A 185 -4.38 1.40 -6.08
CA HIS A 185 -4.03 0.23 -5.28
C HIS A 185 -2.89 0.53 -4.32
N VAL A 186 -2.88 -0.21 -3.22
CA VAL A 186 -1.75 -0.24 -2.28
C VAL A 186 -1.35 -1.70 -2.11
N ALA A 187 -0.07 -1.99 -2.36
CA ALA A 187 0.50 -3.33 -2.25
C ALA A 187 1.69 -3.33 -1.30
N CYS A 188 1.85 -4.43 -0.57
CA CYS A 188 2.98 -4.66 0.31
C CYS A 188 3.82 -5.84 -0.21
N GLY A 189 5.14 -5.70 -0.20
CA GLY A 189 6.09 -6.79 -0.46
C GLY A 189 6.91 -7.10 0.78
N SER A 190 7.21 -8.38 1.02
CA SER A 190 8.13 -8.79 2.10
C SER A 190 9.56 -8.78 1.59
N TYR A 191 10.44 -8.10 2.34
CA TYR A 191 11.89 -8.14 2.14
C TYR A 191 12.58 -9.11 3.11
N SER A 192 11.85 -9.90 3.89
CA SER A 192 12.50 -10.93 4.73
C SER A 192 12.95 -12.15 3.91
N ILE A 193 12.44 -12.30 2.67
CA ILE A 193 12.69 -13.42 1.75
C ILE A 193 13.81 -13.12 0.73
N PRO A 194 14.42 -14.15 0.10
CA PRO A 194 15.54 -13.97 -0.80
C PRO A 194 15.24 -13.13 -2.07
N PRO A 195 16.27 -12.56 -2.72
CA PRO A 195 16.15 -11.72 -3.92
C PRO A 195 15.35 -12.36 -5.06
N TRP A 196 15.51 -13.67 -5.27
CA TRP A 196 14.81 -14.42 -6.34
C TRP A 196 13.34 -14.75 -6.00
N MET A 197 12.85 -14.31 -4.83
CA MET A 197 11.48 -14.49 -4.37
C MET A 197 10.79 -13.15 -4.07
N CYS A 198 11.47 -12.18 -3.45
CA CYS A 198 10.84 -10.95 -2.94
C CYS A 198 10.09 -10.14 -4.01
N MET A 199 10.53 -10.20 -5.27
CA MET A 199 9.88 -9.49 -6.39
C MET A 199 8.92 -10.36 -7.22
N LYS A 200 8.67 -11.61 -6.84
CA LYS A 200 7.70 -12.47 -7.56
C LYS A 200 6.28 -12.11 -7.18
N GLN A 201 5.38 -12.14 -8.16
CA GLN A 201 3.95 -11.83 -8.00
C GLN A 201 3.29 -12.55 -6.82
N THR A 202 3.69 -13.80 -6.53
CA THR A 202 3.15 -14.61 -5.44
C THR A 202 3.45 -14.06 -4.03
N PHE A 203 4.42 -13.15 -3.90
CA PHE A 203 4.83 -12.54 -2.63
C PHE A 203 4.42 -11.06 -2.50
N PHE A 204 3.76 -10.51 -3.52
CA PHE A 204 3.09 -9.22 -3.41
C PHE A 204 1.70 -9.39 -2.83
N MET A 205 1.43 -8.63 -1.77
CA MET A 205 0.15 -8.62 -1.07
C MET A 205 -0.57 -7.31 -1.39
N LEU A 206 -1.56 -7.39 -2.27
CA LEU A 206 -2.52 -6.30 -2.41
C LEU A 206 -3.18 -6.07 -1.04
N SER A 207 -3.18 -4.83 -0.57
CA SER A 207 -3.70 -4.39 0.74
C SER A 207 -4.97 -3.55 0.57
N LEU A 208 -5.00 -2.66 -0.42
CA LEU A 208 -6.16 -1.81 -0.71
C LEU A 208 -6.44 -1.78 -2.20
N LEU A 209 -7.72 -1.77 -2.55
CA LEU A 209 -8.21 -1.48 -3.90
C LEU A 209 -9.35 -0.47 -3.80
N ILE A 210 -9.07 0.74 -4.27
CA ILE A 210 -10.00 1.88 -4.26
C ILE A 210 -10.48 2.07 -5.70
N LEU A 211 -11.79 1.92 -5.89
CA LEU A 211 -12.44 2.08 -7.19
C LEU A 211 -13.15 3.42 -7.23
N GLY A 212 -12.95 4.19 -8.30
CA GLY A 212 -13.65 5.44 -8.51
C GLY A 212 -13.51 5.98 -9.93
N PRO A 213 -14.31 6.99 -10.29
CA PRO A 213 -14.14 7.69 -11.57
C PRO A 213 -12.82 8.47 -11.60
N THR A 214 -12.32 8.89 -10.44
CA THR A 214 -11.09 9.68 -10.28
C THR A 214 -10.24 9.13 -9.14
N ALA A 215 -8.94 9.43 -9.18
CA ALA A 215 -8.04 9.18 -8.07
C ALA A 215 -8.50 9.89 -6.79
N PRO A 216 -8.24 9.33 -5.60
CA PRO A 216 -8.58 9.97 -4.33
C PRO A 216 -7.69 11.19 -4.04
N GLY A 217 -6.48 11.27 -4.63
CA GLY A 217 -5.53 12.34 -4.28
C GLY A 217 -5.13 12.25 -2.82
N ASN A 218 -5.18 13.38 -2.10
CA ASN A 218 -4.90 13.44 -0.66
C ASN A 218 -5.95 12.70 0.19
N ASP A 219 -7.15 12.45 -0.33
CA ASP A 219 -8.18 11.70 0.39
C ASP A 219 -7.83 10.20 0.53
N ILE A 220 -6.70 9.76 -0.02
CA ILE A 220 -6.17 8.40 0.15
C ILE A 220 -5.99 8.05 1.64
N ASP A 221 -5.74 9.03 2.50
CA ASP A 221 -5.59 8.86 3.95
C ASP A 221 -6.83 8.22 4.59
N ILE A 222 -8.02 8.58 4.13
CA ILE A 222 -9.28 7.96 4.57
C ILE A 222 -9.28 6.46 4.26
N TYR A 223 -8.74 6.07 3.11
CA TYR A 223 -8.69 4.68 2.66
C TYR A 223 -7.56 3.88 3.30
N LEU A 224 -6.48 4.55 3.75
CA LEU A 224 -5.35 3.93 4.43
C LEU A 224 -5.67 3.53 5.88
N GLN A 225 -6.67 4.14 6.51
CA GLN A 225 -7.08 3.88 7.90
C GLN A 225 -7.06 2.39 8.30
N PRO A 226 -7.78 1.46 7.64
CA PRO A 226 -7.78 0.05 8.04
C PRO A 226 -6.40 -0.62 7.91
N LEU A 227 -5.58 -0.20 6.94
CA LEU A 227 -4.23 -0.72 6.76
C LEU A 227 -3.30 -0.18 7.87
N ILE A 228 -3.38 1.11 8.18
CA ILE A 228 -2.59 1.75 9.25
C ILE A 228 -2.95 1.12 10.60
N ASP A 229 -4.24 0.93 10.90
CA ASP A 229 -4.70 0.26 12.12
C ASP A 229 -4.07 -1.14 12.26
N GLU A 230 -4.07 -1.94 11.19
CA GLU A 230 -3.52 -3.28 11.22
C GLU A 230 -1.98 -3.30 11.33
N LEU A 231 -1.30 -2.34 10.69
CA LEU A 231 0.15 -2.17 10.79
C LEU A 231 0.57 -1.75 12.20
N ASN A 232 -0.16 -0.84 12.83
CA ASN A 232 0.08 -0.46 14.22
C ASN A 232 -0.13 -1.66 15.15
N ASP A 233 -1.20 -2.44 14.97
CA ASP A 233 -1.41 -3.65 15.78
C ASP A 233 -0.30 -4.71 15.55
N LEU A 234 0.15 -4.90 14.30
CA LEU A 234 1.30 -5.75 13.97
C LEU A 234 2.60 -5.25 14.61
N TRP A 235 2.76 -3.94 14.77
CA TRP A 235 3.93 -3.34 15.39
C TRP A 235 3.88 -3.42 16.92
N ASP A 236 2.77 -3.04 17.55
CA ASP A 236 2.65 -2.90 19.01
C ASP A 236 2.38 -4.24 19.70
N VAL A 237 1.47 -5.05 19.15
CA VAL A 237 1.02 -6.31 19.75
C VAL A 237 1.64 -7.52 19.03
N GLY A 238 1.68 -7.46 17.70
CA GLY A 238 2.02 -8.60 16.86
C GLY A 238 0.88 -9.62 16.74
N VAL A 239 1.16 -10.74 16.09
CA VAL A 239 0.17 -11.82 15.90
C VAL A 239 0.81 -13.18 16.09
N GLN A 240 0.18 -14.03 16.90
CA GLN A 240 0.63 -15.41 17.09
C GLN A 240 0.60 -16.17 15.77
N THR A 241 1.75 -16.75 15.41
CA THR A 241 2.00 -17.35 14.10
C THR A 241 2.73 -18.67 14.27
N TYR A 242 2.26 -19.71 13.59
CA TYR A 242 2.93 -21.00 13.53
C TYR A 242 3.95 -21.02 12.39
N ASP A 243 5.21 -21.29 12.70
CA ASP A 243 6.29 -21.48 11.74
C ASP A 243 6.41 -22.97 11.39
N ALA A 244 6.02 -23.34 10.17
CA ALA A 244 6.09 -24.71 9.69
C ALA A 244 7.52 -25.22 9.47
N SER A 245 8.53 -24.33 9.36
CA SER A 245 9.93 -24.73 9.24
C SER A 245 10.50 -25.18 10.58
N THR A 246 10.20 -24.45 11.66
CA THR A 246 10.71 -24.76 13.02
C THR A 246 9.72 -25.55 13.87
N LYS A 247 8.47 -25.67 13.41
CA LYS A 247 7.32 -26.29 14.12
C LYS A 247 7.04 -25.63 15.47
N GLN A 248 7.21 -24.31 15.53
CA GLN A 248 7.04 -23.51 16.74
C GLN A 248 6.11 -22.33 16.49
N ASN A 249 5.40 -21.93 17.54
CA ASN A 249 4.67 -20.67 17.55
C ASN A 249 5.60 -19.53 17.94
N PHE A 250 5.36 -18.35 17.38
CA PHE A 250 6.03 -17.12 17.75
C PHE A 250 5.08 -15.93 17.57
N CYS A 251 5.39 -14.82 18.23
CA CYS A 251 4.65 -13.58 18.01
C CYS A 251 5.29 -12.83 16.83
N MET A 252 4.66 -12.88 15.67
CA MET A 252 5.12 -12.17 14.48
C MET A 252 4.77 -10.69 14.59
N ARG A 253 5.78 -9.84 14.48
CA ARG A 253 5.62 -8.39 14.26
C ARG A 253 5.98 -8.04 12.81
N ALA A 254 5.44 -6.93 12.32
CA ALA A 254 5.78 -6.39 11.01
C ALA A 254 6.07 -4.89 11.07
N ALA A 255 6.95 -4.42 10.19
CA ALA A 255 7.30 -3.01 10.06
C ALA A 255 7.45 -2.61 8.60
N ILE A 256 7.05 -1.38 8.26
CA ILE A 256 7.33 -0.79 6.95
C ILE A 256 8.72 -0.14 7.01
N LEU A 257 9.61 -0.52 6.11
CA LEU A 257 10.94 0.09 5.97
C LEU A 257 10.93 1.30 5.04
N TRP A 258 10.19 1.23 3.93
CA TRP A 258 10.08 2.32 2.97
C TRP A 258 8.84 2.18 2.11
N THR A 259 8.52 3.27 1.44
CA THR A 259 7.52 3.33 0.39
C THR A 259 8.17 3.43 -0.99
N ILE A 260 7.69 2.67 -1.98
CA ILE A 260 8.14 2.74 -3.38
C ILE A 260 7.04 3.37 -4.21
N ASN A 261 7.24 4.64 -4.55
CA ASN A 261 6.25 5.44 -5.24
C ASN A 261 6.91 6.26 -6.35
N ASP A 262 6.17 6.54 -7.42
CA ASP A 262 6.52 7.65 -8.29
C ASP A 262 6.26 9.00 -7.58
N PHE A 263 6.69 10.12 -8.16
CA PHE A 263 6.55 11.44 -7.54
C PHE A 263 5.08 11.85 -7.28
N PRO A 264 4.12 11.59 -8.19
CA PRO A 264 2.70 11.78 -7.92
C PRO A 264 2.16 10.94 -6.75
N ALA A 265 2.41 9.64 -6.70
CA ALA A 265 1.94 8.79 -5.60
C ALA A 265 2.63 9.13 -4.28
N TYR A 266 3.92 9.51 -4.32
CA TYR A 266 4.62 10.04 -3.15
C TYR A 266 3.91 11.27 -2.58
N ALA A 267 3.43 12.20 -3.43
CA ALA A 267 2.72 13.38 -2.96
C ALA A 267 1.47 13.02 -2.16
N ASN A 268 0.66 12.10 -2.70
CA ASN A 268 -0.58 11.68 -2.06
C ASN A 268 -0.31 10.93 -0.75
N LEU A 269 0.70 10.03 -0.71
CA LEU A 269 1.00 9.22 0.47
C LEU A 269 1.74 9.95 1.59
N SER A 270 2.54 10.97 1.26
CA SER A 270 3.30 11.73 2.25
C SER A 270 2.63 13.04 2.66
N GLY A 271 1.59 13.46 1.94
CA GLY A 271 1.02 14.81 2.04
C GLY A 271 1.95 15.91 1.53
N TRP A 272 3.14 15.58 1.03
CA TRP A 272 4.12 16.56 0.57
C TRP A 272 3.83 17.02 -0.86
N SER A 273 3.85 18.32 -1.12
CA SER A 273 3.77 18.82 -2.49
C SER A 273 5.01 18.42 -3.28
N THR A 274 4.86 17.54 -4.28
CA THR A 274 5.94 17.20 -5.23
C THR A 274 5.95 18.09 -6.48
N LYS A 275 5.22 19.21 -6.43
CA LYS A 275 5.09 20.18 -7.52
C LYS A 275 5.33 21.60 -7.02
N GLY A 276 5.61 22.51 -7.95
CA GLY A 276 5.80 23.93 -7.65
C GLY A 276 7.11 24.22 -6.93
N LYS A 277 7.15 25.28 -6.12
CA LYS A 277 8.40 25.81 -5.56
C LYS A 277 9.07 24.90 -4.52
N PHE A 278 8.30 24.05 -3.84
CA PHE A 278 8.75 23.22 -2.71
C PHE A 278 8.71 21.72 -3.02
N ALA A 279 8.87 21.34 -4.29
CA ALA A 279 8.71 19.96 -4.74
C ALA A 279 9.69 18.95 -4.12
N CYS A 280 10.84 19.40 -3.61
CA CYS A 280 11.87 18.52 -3.07
C CYS A 280 11.62 18.23 -1.58
N PRO A 281 11.28 16.98 -1.20
CA PRO A 281 11.02 16.64 0.20
C PRO A 281 12.27 16.72 1.08
N ILE A 282 13.46 16.54 0.49
CA ILE A 282 14.74 16.62 1.20
C ILE A 282 15.09 18.08 1.53
N CYS A 283 14.88 19.00 0.58
CA CYS A 283 15.17 20.41 0.80
C CYS A 283 14.07 21.13 1.58
N ASN A 284 12.83 20.62 1.56
CA ASN A 284 11.67 21.21 2.20
C ASN A 284 11.57 22.73 1.87
N LYS A 285 11.40 23.60 2.88
CA LYS A 285 11.31 25.06 2.75
C LYS A 285 12.57 25.71 2.18
N ASP A 286 13.72 25.03 2.25
CA ASP A 286 15.00 25.51 1.73
C ASP A 286 15.21 25.11 0.25
N CYS A 287 14.17 24.59 -0.41
CA CYS A 287 14.21 24.26 -1.84
C CYS A 287 14.52 25.51 -2.68
N SER A 288 15.65 25.47 -3.40
CA SER A 288 16.05 26.54 -4.30
C SER A 288 15.38 26.35 -5.65
N SER A 289 14.22 26.97 -5.84
CA SER A 289 13.47 26.89 -7.10
C SER A 289 13.22 28.27 -7.70
N PHE A 290 13.09 28.30 -9.03
CA PHE A 290 12.64 29.48 -9.76
C PHE A 290 11.78 29.07 -10.95
N GLN A 291 11.00 30.00 -11.48
CA GLN A 291 10.13 29.76 -12.61
C GLN A 291 10.72 30.41 -13.86
N LEU A 292 10.85 29.65 -14.96
CA LEU A 292 11.28 30.21 -16.23
C LEU A 292 10.22 31.20 -16.76
N GLN A 293 10.65 32.37 -17.21
CA GLN A 293 9.73 33.43 -17.65
C GLN A 293 8.84 32.98 -18.82
N ASN A 294 9.43 32.40 -19.87
CA ASN A 294 8.71 32.08 -21.10
C ASN A 294 7.97 30.74 -20.99
N GLY A 295 8.59 29.73 -20.36
CA GLY A 295 8.04 28.37 -20.28
C GLY A 295 7.21 28.09 -19.02
N ARG A 296 7.21 29.01 -18.04
CA ARG A 296 6.57 28.87 -16.72
C ARG A 296 6.90 27.58 -15.95
N LYS A 297 7.92 26.83 -16.39
CA LYS A 297 8.38 25.60 -15.75
C LYS A 297 9.16 25.94 -14.49
N CYS A 298 8.89 25.23 -13.40
CA CYS A 298 9.71 25.29 -12.20
C CYS A 298 11.04 24.56 -12.46
N CYS A 299 12.13 25.27 -12.24
CA CYS A 299 13.50 24.75 -12.27
C CYS A 299 14.03 24.70 -10.83
N TYR A 300 14.69 23.60 -10.50
CA TYR A 300 15.28 23.39 -9.17
C TYR A 300 16.80 23.48 -9.30
N MET A 301 17.41 24.41 -8.57
CA MET A 301 18.84 24.67 -8.55
C MET A 301 19.40 24.46 -7.14
N GLY A 302 20.62 24.93 -6.89
CA GLY A 302 21.24 24.82 -5.56
C GLY A 302 21.70 23.41 -5.21
N HIS A 303 21.76 22.48 -6.18
CA HIS A 303 22.29 21.13 -5.97
C HIS A 303 23.76 21.14 -5.49
N ARG A 304 24.50 22.23 -5.79
CA ARG A 304 25.88 22.42 -5.32
C ARG A 304 25.99 22.56 -3.80
N ARG A 305 24.89 22.87 -3.10
CA ARG A 305 24.82 22.93 -1.62
C ARG A 305 25.10 21.58 -0.95
N PHE A 306 24.96 20.46 -1.67
CA PHE A 306 25.21 19.11 -1.15
C PHE A 306 26.67 18.65 -1.30
N LEU A 307 27.52 19.42 -2.00
CA LEU A 307 28.94 19.10 -2.16
C LEU A 307 29.73 19.52 -0.91
N PRO A 308 30.94 18.99 -0.65
CA PRO A 308 31.83 19.54 0.38
C PRO A 308 32.06 21.05 0.21
N ILE A 309 32.25 21.79 1.31
CA ILE A 309 32.32 23.28 1.29
C ILE A 309 33.47 23.82 0.42
N ASP A 310 34.56 23.07 0.34
CA ASP A 310 35.77 23.34 -0.42
C ASP A 310 35.72 22.78 -1.86
N HIS A 311 34.63 22.11 -2.25
CA HIS A 311 34.52 21.46 -3.55
C HIS A 311 34.55 22.49 -4.70
N ARG A 312 35.44 22.30 -5.69
CA ARG A 312 35.68 23.23 -6.81
C ARG A 312 34.41 23.72 -7.53
N PHE A 313 33.42 22.84 -7.74
CA PHE A 313 32.17 23.19 -8.44
C PHE A 313 31.33 24.22 -7.68
N ARG A 314 31.49 24.38 -6.36
CA ARG A 314 30.85 25.47 -5.62
C ARG A 314 31.34 26.85 -6.07
N ARG A 315 32.56 26.94 -6.62
CA ARG A 315 33.15 28.18 -7.13
C ARG A 315 33.04 28.37 -8.64
N ASP A 316 32.63 27.34 -9.36
CA ASP A 316 32.47 27.39 -10.80
C ASP A 316 31.15 28.12 -11.17
N LYS A 317 31.26 29.41 -11.48
CA LYS A 317 30.13 30.22 -11.98
C LYS A 317 29.80 29.91 -13.43
N LYS A 318 30.82 29.62 -14.24
CA LYS A 318 30.75 29.59 -15.70
C LYS A 318 29.98 28.37 -16.21
N SER A 319 30.17 27.22 -15.58
CA SER A 319 29.53 25.97 -15.99
C SER A 319 28.12 25.78 -15.37
N PHE A 320 27.70 26.64 -14.45
CA PHE A 320 26.46 26.49 -13.67
C PHE A 320 25.57 27.75 -13.77
N ASP A 321 25.01 28.20 -12.66
CA ASP A 321 23.97 29.23 -12.56
C ASP A 321 24.51 30.67 -12.39
N GLY A 322 25.78 30.90 -12.75
CA GLY A 322 26.42 32.21 -12.67
C GLY A 322 26.83 32.65 -11.27
N ASN A 323 26.52 31.88 -10.23
CA ASN A 323 26.77 32.24 -8.84
C ASN A 323 27.82 31.33 -8.17
N GLU A 324 28.45 31.82 -7.11
CA GLU A 324 29.18 30.97 -6.17
C GLU A 324 28.23 30.42 -5.10
N GLU A 325 28.40 29.16 -4.70
CA GLU A 325 27.54 28.49 -3.71
C GLU A 325 28.27 28.27 -2.38
N HIS A 326 28.07 29.20 -1.45
CA HIS A 326 28.66 29.18 -0.11
C HIS A 326 27.71 28.65 0.97
N ARG A 327 26.43 28.41 0.65
CA ARG A 327 25.45 27.96 1.64
C ARG A 327 25.67 26.50 2.03
N ALA A 328 25.29 26.17 3.26
CA ALA A 328 25.23 24.79 3.73
C ALA A 328 24.11 24.00 3.02
N ALA A 329 24.23 22.67 3.03
CA ALA A 329 23.16 21.77 2.64
C ALA A 329 21.92 22.03 3.52
N PRO A 330 20.69 21.92 2.97
CA PRO A 330 19.48 21.94 3.80
C PRO A 330 19.55 20.94 4.96
N LYS A 331 19.00 21.31 6.12
CA LYS A 331 18.90 20.39 7.27
C LYS A 331 17.96 19.25 6.87
N GLN A 332 18.44 18.01 6.96
CA GLN A 332 17.58 16.85 6.84
C GLN A 332 16.68 16.79 8.08
N LEU A 333 15.36 16.77 7.85
CA LEU A 333 14.37 16.73 8.92
C LEU A 333 14.24 15.32 9.48
N SER A 334 14.12 15.24 10.80
CA SER A 334 13.69 14.02 11.50
C SER A 334 12.16 13.85 11.39
N GLY A 335 11.66 12.66 11.75
CA GLY A 335 10.22 12.43 11.85
C GLY A 335 9.54 13.39 12.85
N GLU A 336 10.21 13.69 13.96
CA GLU A 336 9.75 14.65 14.97
C GLU A 336 9.67 16.08 14.42
N ASP A 337 10.68 16.51 13.65
CA ASP A 337 10.66 17.83 12.99
C ASP A 337 9.46 17.95 12.03
N VAL A 338 9.13 16.86 11.31
CA VAL A 338 7.98 16.82 10.38
C VAL A 338 6.65 16.82 11.13
N LEU A 339 6.53 16.05 12.21
CA LEU A 339 5.33 16.05 13.06
C LEU A 339 5.06 17.45 13.65
N HIS A 340 6.09 18.13 14.14
CA HIS A 340 5.95 19.51 14.62
C HIS A 340 5.53 20.49 13.51
N GLN A 341 5.88 20.24 12.25
CA GLN A 341 5.38 21.05 11.13
C GLN A 341 3.88 20.82 10.88
N LEU A 342 3.39 19.59 11.13
CA LEU A 342 1.99 19.23 10.97
C LEU A 342 1.12 19.74 12.12
N ASP A 343 1.65 19.83 13.35
CA ASP A 343 0.93 20.36 14.52
C ASP A 343 0.44 21.80 14.31
N GLY A 344 1.14 22.58 13.48
CA GLY A 344 0.74 23.94 13.11
C GLY A 344 -0.34 24.02 12.04
N MET A 345 -0.79 22.90 11.47
CA MET A 345 -1.84 22.85 10.43
C MET A 345 -3.21 22.64 11.08
N GLU A 346 -3.90 23.72 11.42
CA GLU A 346 -5.29 23.64 11.89
C GLU A 346 -6.26 23.39 10.70
N HIS A 347 -7.29 22.55 10.91
CA HIS A 347 -8.43 22.32 10.01
C HIS A 347 -8.18 21.61 8.66
N ILE A 348 -7.36 20.54 8.61
CA ILE A 348 -7.35 19.66 7.42
C ILE A 348 -8.65 18.85 7.37
N THR A 349 -9.57 19.25 6.50
CA THR A 349 -10.78 18.47 6.19
C THR A 349 -10.54 17.67 4.91
N LEU A 350 -10.54 16.35 5.03
CA LEU A 350 -10.42 15.44 3.89
C LEU A 350 -11.77 15.24 3.19
N GLY A 351 -11.73 15.06 1.89
CA GLY A 351 -12.87 14.82 1.03
C GLY A 351 -13.06 15.87 -0.07
N LYS A 352 -13.79 15.46 -1.10
CA LYS A 352 -14.21 16.26 -2.25
C LYS A 352 -15.42 17.09 -1.85
N THR A 353 -15.19 18.38 -1.59
CA THR A 353 -16.26 19.39 -1.43
C THR A 353 -17.05 19.58 -2.71
#